data_AF-A0A2D5IWT4-F1
#
_entry.id   AF-A0A2D5IWT4-F1
#
_cell.length_a   1.000
_cell.length_b   1.000
_cell.length_c   1.000
_cell.angle_alpha   90.00
_cell.angle_beta   90.00
_cell.angle_gamma   90.00
#
_symmetry.space_group_name_H-M   'P 1'
#
loop_
_entity.id
_entity.type
_entity.pdbx_description
1 polymer ?
#
loop_
_entity_poly.entity_id
_entity_poly.type
_entity_poly.pdbx_seq_one_letter_code
_entity_poly.pdbx_strand_id
1 'polypeptide(L)' 'MTNEQPACGNETGLPKLKTLGDCQTDAIVLAGILEAVDLMLSENSGSDGMTWRNAIASVVTAARKRADDLADDLDLVKA' A
#
# COMPACT_ATOMS: atom_id res chain seq x y z
N MET A 1 10.57 -51.10 5.19
CA MET A 1 9.79 -50.16 6.01
C MET A 1 10.05 -48.76 5.47
N THR A 2 9.18 -48.27 4.60
CA THR A 2 9.23 -46.89 4.09
C THR A 2 8.56 -46.00 5.13
N ASN A 3 9.36 -45.16 5.79
CA ASN A 3 8.89 -44.21 6.79
C ASN A 3 8.24 -43.04 6.04
N GLU A 4 6.93 -43.14 5.77
CA GLU A 4 6.15 -42.03 5.22
C GLU A 4 5.95 -41.00 6.33
N GLN A 5 6.88 -40.05 6.39
CA GLN A 5 6.76 -38.87 7.24
C GLN A 5 5.60 -38.04 6.68
N PRO A 6 4.49 -37.82 7.41
CA PRO A 6 3.39 -37.04 6.89
C PRO A 6 3.89 -35.60 6.69
N ALA A 7 3.95 -35.17 5.43
CA ALA A 7 4.21 -33.78 5.10
C ALA A 7 3.04 -32.96 5.67
N CYS A 8 3.32 -32.13 6.67
CA CYS A 8 2.35 -31.22 7.24
C CYS A 8 2.00 -30.17 6.19
N GLY A 9 0.90 -30.39 5.46
CA GLY A 9 0.45 -29.55 4.34
C GLY A 9 -0.18 -28.21 4.74
N ASN A 10 0.32 -27.55 5.79
CA ASN A 10 -0.25 -26.31 6.32
C ASN A 10 0.62 -25.06 6.09
N GLU A 11 1.75 -25.15 5.39
CA GLU A 11 2.67 -24.00 5.22
C GLU A 11 2.21 -22.98 4.15
N THR A 12 1.16 -23.27 3.37
CA THR A 12 0.70 -22.40 2.27
C THR A 12 -0.40 -21.40 2.67
N GLY A 13 -0.87 -21.42 3.92
CA GLY A 13 -2.03 -20.63 4.37
C GLY A 13 -1.72 -19.39 5.22
N LEU A 14 -0.49 -19.23 5.71
CA LEU A 14 -0.11 -18.01 6.43
C LEU A 14 0.18 -16.91 5.39
N PRO A 15 -0.51 -15.75 5.45
CA PRO A 15 -0.10 -14.62 4.63
C PRO A 15 1.38 -14.37 4.91
N LYS A 16 2.19 -14.32 3.84
CA LYS A 16 3.60 -13.96 3.96
C LYS A 16 3.64 -12.66 4.77
N LEU A 17 4.21 -12.71 5.97
CA LEU A 17 4.55 -11.51 6.72
C LEU A 17 5.32 -10.62 5.76
N LYS A 18 4.84 -9.39 5.53
CA LYS A 18 5.56 -8.45 4.69
C LYS A 18 6.95 -8.24 5.27
N THR A 19 7.92 -8.17 4.38
CA THR A 19 9.28 -7.82 4.75
C THR A 19 9.40 -6.30 4.89
N LEU A 20 10.47 -5.84 5.53
CA LEU A 20 10.80 -4.41 5.56
C LEU A 20 10.97 -3.85 4.13
N GLY A 21 11.47 -4.65 3.19
CA GLY A 21 11.61 -4.26 1.78
C GLY A 21 10.25 -4.06 1.08
N ASP A 22 9.25 -4.86 1.43
CA ASP A 22 7.88 -4.68 0.94
C ASP A 22 7.29 -3.37 1.50
N CYS A 23 7.51 -3.09 2.78
CA CYS A 23 7.08 -1.83 3.42
C CYS A 23 7.76 -0.61 2.79
N GLN A 24 9.05 -0.69 2.46
CA GLN A 24 9.77 0.36 1.74
C GLN A 24 9.17 0.62 0.36
N THR A 25 8.82 -0.46 -0.36
CA THR A 25 8.17 -0.36 -1.67
C THR A 25 6.81 0.34 -1.54
N ASP A 26 6.04 -0.01 -0.51
CA ASP A 26 4.75 0.61 -0.25
C ASP A 26 4.87 2.10 0.13
N ALA A 27 5.90 2.48 0.88
CA ALA A 27 6.19 3.88 1.17
C ALA A 27 6.54 4.68 -0.10
N ILE A 28 7.32 4.09 -1.02
CA ILE A 28 7.62 4.71 -2.33
C ILE A 28 6.33 4.89 -3.15
N VAL A 29 5.46 3.87 -3.17
CA VAL A 29 4.17 3.97 -3.88
C VAL A 29 3.29 5.05 -3.27
N LEU A 30 3.23 5.15 -1.93
CA LEU A 30 2.49 6.20 -1.25
C LEU A 30 3.01 7.60 -1.61
N ALA A 31 4.33 7.78 -1.68
CA ALA A 31 4.94 9.04 -2.12
C ALA A 31 4.50 9.41 -3.55
N GLY A 32 4.51 8.47 -4.49
CA GLY A 32 4.02 8.71 -5.86
C GLY A 32 2.51 9.05 -5.93
N ILE A 33 1.69 8.49 -5.04
CA ILE A 33 0.27 8.87 -4.94
C ILE A 33 0.14 10.33 -4.48
N LEU A 34 0.95 10.76 -3.52
CA LEU A 34 0.96 12.14 -3.03
C LEU A 34 1.44 13.13 -4.09
N GLU A 35 2.46 12.76 -4.87
CA GLU A 35 2.92 13.56 -6.02
C GLU A 35 1.81 13.76 -7.05
N ALA A 36 1.00 12.72 -7.32
CA ALA A 36 -0.15 12.84 -8.22
C ALA A 36 -1.21 13.82 -7.67
N VAL A 37 -1.44 13.83 -6.35
CA VAL A 37 -2.33 14.81 -5.70
C VAL A 37 -1.80 16.22 -5.86
N ASP A 38 -0.51 16.43 -5.63
CA ASP A 38 0.14 17.74 -5.78
C ASP A 38 0.04 18.25 -7.22
N LEU A 39 0.30 17.37 -8.20
CA LEU A 39 0.15 17.69 -9.62
C LEU A 39 -1.29 18.11 -9.94
N MET A 40 -2.30 17.33 -9.53
CA MET A 40 -3.70 17.66 -9.77
C MET A 40 -4.10 18.98 -9.10
N LEU A 41 -3.62 19.26 -7.88
CA LEU A 41 -3.88 20.54 -7.20
C LEU A 41 -3.22 21.71 -7.94
N SER A 42 -1.98 21.53 -8.39
CA SER A 42 -1.24 22.56 -9.13
C SER A 42 -1.94 22.92 -10.45
N GLU A 43 -2.41 21.92 -11.21
CA GLU A 43 -3.13 22.11 -12.47
C GLU A 43 -4.54 22.66 -12.27
N ASN A 44 -5.20 22.33 -11.15
CA ASN A 44 -6.53 22.86 -10.80
C ASN A 44 -6.52 24.37 -10.50
N SER A 45 -5.35 25.00 -10.39
CA SER A 45 -5.19 26.45 -10.19
C SER A 45 -5.53 27.27 -11.43
N GLY A 46 -5.58 26.65 -12.63
CA GLY A 46 -5.79 27.32 -13.91
C GLY A 46 -7.17 27.09 -14.56
N SER A 47 -7.96 26.13 -14.08
CA SER A 47 -9.35 25.87 -14.51
C SER A 47 -10.33 26.34 -13.43
N ASP A 48 -11.65 26.27 -13.64
CA ASP A 48 -12.73 26.72 -12.73
C ASP A 48 -12.77 26.00 -11.34
N GLY A 49 -11.63 25.58 -10.80
CA GLY A 49 -11.42 25.02 -9.46
C GLY A 49 -12.06 23.65 -9.24
N MET A 50 -12.77 23.10 -10.23
CA MET A 50 -13.60 21.90 -10.08
C MET A 50 -13.17 20.72 -10.94
N THR A 51 -12.23 20.88 -11.89
CA THR A 51 -11.86 19.81 -12.84
C THR A 51 -11.42 18.53 -12.14
N TRP A 52 -10.66 18.67 -11.04
CA TRP A 52 -10.02 17.52 -10.38
C TRP A 52 -10.60 17.17 -9.01
N ARG A 53 -11.62 17.85 -8.50
CA ARG A 53 -12.09 17.65 -7.10
C ARG A 53 -12.44 16.19 -6.79
N ASN A 54 -13.16 15.52 -7.68
CA ASN A 54 -13.55 14.11 -7.48
C ASN A 54 -12.34 13.16 -7.60
N ALA A 55 -11.44 13.43 -8.55
CA ALA A 55 -10.23 12.64 -8.74
C ALA A 55 -9.31 12.78 -7.52
N ILE A 56 -9.06 14.01 -7.05
CA ILE A 56 -8.30 14.30 -5.83
C ILE A 56 -8.91 13.57 -4.63
N ALA A 57 -10.23 13.66 -4.42
CA ALA A 57 -10.88 12.97 -3.30
C ALA A 57 -10.69 11.44 -3.35
N SER A 58 -10.82 10.84 -4.54
CA SER A 58 -10.59 9.40 -4.75
C SER A 58 -9.14 9.00 -4.45
N VAL A 59 -8.19 9.76 -4.98
CA VAL A 59 -6.75 9.49 -4.83
C VAL A 59 -6.30 9.70 -3.38
N VAL A 60 -6.81 10.72 -2.69
CA VAL A 60 -6.58 10.91 -1.24
C VAL A 60 -7.13 9.74 -0.43
N THR A 61 -8.28 9.19 -0.80
CA THR A 61 -8.84 8.01 -0.13
C THR A 61 -7.94 6.79 -0.31
N ALA A 62 -7.41 6.57 -1.52
CA ALA A 62 -6.45 5.51 -1.79
C ALA A 62 -5.13 5.72 -1.02
N ALA A 63 -4.63 6.96 -0.96
CA ALA A 63 -3.43 7.32 -0.20
C ALA A 63 -3.59 6.98 1.29
N ARG A 64 -4.73 7.36 1.89
CA ARG A 64 -5.04 7.04 3.29
C ARG A 64 -5.06 5.55 3.54
N LYS A 65 -5.80 4.80 2.73
CA LYS A 65 -5.85 3.35 2.85
C LYS A 65 -4.45 2.71 2.76
N ARG A 66 -3.62 3.17 1.82
CA ARG A 66 -2.25 2.66 1.68
C ARG A 66 -1.36 3.04 2.86
N ALA A 67 -1.54 4.22 3.45
CA ALA A 67 -0.82 4.64 4.65
C ALA A 67 -1.21 3.81 5.88
N ASP A 68 -2.51 3.52 6.05
CA ASP A 68 -3.01 2.66 7.12
C ASP A 68 -2.47 1.23 6.96
N ASP A 69 -2.58 0.65 5.76
CA ASP A 69 -2.07 -0.69 5.47
C ASP A 69 -0.54 -0.76 5.72
N LEU A 70 0.22 0.28 5.34
CA LEU A 70 1.67 0.37 5.60
C LEU A 70 2.01 0.47 7.09
N ALA A 71 1.23 1.22 7.87
CA ALA A 71 1.43 1.33 9.31
C ALA A 71 1.22 -0.03 9.99
N ASP A 72 0.13 -0.72 9.64
CA ASP A 72 -0.16 -2.07 10.14
C ASP A 72 0.96 -3.05 9.76
N ASP A 73 1.44 -3.00 8.51
CA ASP A 73 2.51 -3.89 8.06
C ASP A 73 3.84 -3.61 8.78
N LEU A 74 4.18 -2.33 9.02
CA LEU A 74 5.39 -1.95 9.77
C LEU A 74 5.35 -2.42 11.22
N ASP A 75 4.18 -2.37 11.89
CA ASP A 75 4.01 -2.89 13.25
C ASP A 75 4.17 -4.42 13.32
N LEU A 76 3.89 -5.11 12.22
CA LEU A 76 4.01 -6.57 12.10
C LEU A 76 5.41 -7.04 11.68
N VAL A 77 6.23 -6.16 11.09
CA VAL A 77 7.64 -6.46 10.80
C VAL A 77 8.38 -6.60 12.14
N LYS A 78 8.71 -7.83 12.51
CA LYS A 78 9.52 -8.11 13.70
C LYS A 78 10.89 -7.44 13.58
N ALA A 79 11.24 -6.65 14.59
CA ALA A 79 12.61 -6.19 14.84
C ALA A 79 13.57 -7.35 15.15
#